data_AF-A0A3E2BK47-F1
#
_entry.id   AF-A0A3E2BK47-F1
#
_cell.length_a   1.000
_cell.length_b   1.000
_cell.length_c   1.000
_cell.angle_alpha   90.00
_cell.angle_beta   90.00
_cell.angle_gamma   90.00
#
_symmetry.space_group_name_H-M   'P 1'
#
loop_
_entity.id
_entity.type
_entity.pdbx_description
1 polymer ?
#
loop_
_entity_poly.entity_id
_entity_poly.type
_entity_poly.pdbx_seq_one_letter_code
_entity_poly.pdbx_strand_id
1 'polypeptide(L)'
;MKIKEEKMLKKPYVRKLDQIEDISVWIVDGNYVRKNLDEEFTNFGQHYRFRFIPRHEFWIDQEHGAGEQQFFIDHLLVEYRLMASGVTYDKALAEADAVEQKERRKAELIRRIEALNKQGIIDEIHKTLIKKYSGRVKVWIVRGELVRSLFFIDFTEGGHDKIYHFIPENEVWLDDDLSRQEMKFVLLHELHERHLMDQGWPYYKAHRSASKIEYHCRHHPEQLEEALLVEKRKNG
;
A
#
# COMPACT_ATOMS: atom_id res chain seq x y z
N MET A 1 -41.99 10.81 14.66
CA MET A 1 -40.82 9.90 14.72
C MET A 1 -40.66 9.29 13.32
N LYS A 2 -39.71 9.74 12.51
CA LYS A 2 -39.42 9.16 11.19
C LYS A 2 -38.03 8.54 11.26
N ILE A 3 -37.97 7.22 11.34
CA ILE A 3 -36.73 6.47 11.16
C ILE A 3 -36.45 6.54 9.65
N LYS A 4 -35.38 7.24 9.26
CA LYS A 4 -34.86 7.18 7.89
C LYS A 4 -34.32 5.76 7.68
N GLU A 5 -34.85 5.05 6.70
CA GLU A 5 -34.19 3.86 6.16
C GLU A 5 -32.81 4.27 5.64
N GLU A 6 -31.75 3.88 6.35
CA GLU A 6 -30.40 3.90 5.79
C GLU A 6 -30.36 2.86 4.68
N LYS A 7 -30.41 3.31 3.42
CA LYS A 7 -30.11 2.46 2.26
C LYS A 7 -28.70 1.91 2.46
N MET A 8 -28.58 0.62 2.76
CA MET A 8 -27.27 -0.03 2.80
C MET A 8 -26.61 0.11 1.43
N LEU A 9 -25.41 0.67 1.41
CA LEU A 9 -24.61 0.73 0.20
C LEU A 9 -24.24 -0.69 -0.24
N LYS A 10 -24.35 -0.96 -1.54
CA LYS A 10 -23.91 -2.24 -2.11
C LYS A 10 -22.38 -2.30 -2.07
N LYS A 11 -21.81 -3.47 -1.79
CA LYS A 11 -20.37 -3.69 -1.96
C LYS A 11 -19.91 -3.29 -3.38
N PRO A 12 -18.71 -2.69 -3.54
CA PRO A 12 -17.69 -2.46 -2.52
C PRO A 12 -17.80 -1.12 -1.74
N TYR A 13 -18.83 -0.31 -1.99
CA TYR A 13 -18.95 1.02 -1.40
C TYR A 13 -19.13 0.99 0.13
N VAL A 14 -18.32 1.77 0.83
CA VAL A 14 -18.41 1.95 2.29
C VAL A 14 -19.07 3.28 2.61
N ARG A 15 -18.58 4.38 2.03
CA ARG A 15 -19.18 5.72 2.14
C ARG A 15 -18.67 6.63 1.04
N LYS A 16 -19.45 7.66 0.70
CA LYS A 16 -18.96 8.76 -0.14
C LYS A 16 -18.01 9.63 0.68
N LEU A 17 -16.84 9.95 0.12
CA LEU A 17 -15.88 10.86 0.71
C LEU A 17 -16.13 12.29 0.25
N ASP A 18 -16.25 12.49 -1.07
CA ASP A 18 -16.37 13.82 -1.68
C ASP A 18 -17.05 13.80 -3.05
N GLN A 19 -17.30 14.97 -3.63
CA GLN A 19 -17.73 15.20 -5.01
C GLN A 19 -16.92 16.35 -5.60
N ILE A 20 -16.18 16.07 -6.68
CA ILE A 20 -15.37 17.05 -7.40
C ILE A 20 -15.92 17.18 -8.81
N GLU A 21 -16.63 18.27 -9.07
CA GLU A 21 -17.39 18.46 -10.32
C GLU A 21 -18.34 17.28 -10.58
N ASP A 22 -18.10 16.47 -11.61
CA ASP A 22 -18.87 15.28 -11.95
C ASP A 22 -18.28 13.98 -11.34
N ILE A 23 -17.08 14.02 -10.76
CA ILE A 23 -16.39 12.87 -10.17
C ILE A 23 -16.82 12.66 -8.71
N SER A 24 -17.34 11.46 -8.40
CA SER A 24 -17.59 11.03 -7.01
C SER A 24 -16.36 10.34 -6.43
N VAL A 25 -15.92 10.77 -5.24
CA VAL A 25 -14.85 10.09 -4.50
C VAL A 25 -15.46 9.19 -3.44
N TRP A 26 -15.12 7.91 -3.47
CA TRP A 26 -15.67 6.88 -2.58
C TRP A 26 -14.58 6.23 -1.74
N ILE A 27 -14.91 6.01 -0.46
CA ILE A 27 -14.22 5.01 0.34
C ILE A 27 -14.84 3.64 0.04
N VAL A 28 -14.00 2.65 -0.26
CA VAL A 28 -14.41 1.28 -0.62
C VAL A 28 -13.77 0.24 0.29
N ASP A 29 -14.36 -0.94 0.33
CA ASP A 29 -13.79 -2.12 1.00
C ASP A 29 -12.77 -2.78 0.07
N GLY A 30 -11.49 -2.42 0.20
CA GLY A 30 -10.44 -2.94 -0.68
C GLY A 30 -10.22 -4.45 -0.53
N ASN A 31 -10.45 -5.02 0.66
CA ASN A 31 -10.39 -6.48 0.83
C ASN A 31 -11.44 -7.20 -0.02
N TYR A 32 -12.65 -6.62 -0.13
CA TYR A 32 -13.64 -7.12 -1.07
C TYR A 32 -13.18 -6.95 -2.53
N VAL A 33 -12.60 -5.81 -2.89
CA VAL A 33 -12.10 -5.55 -4.26
C VAL A 33 -11.01 -6.57 -4.63
N ARG A 34 -9.95 -6.72 -3.81
CA ARG A 34 -8.86 -7.67 -4.01
C ARG A 34 -9.34 -9.11 -4.14
N LYS A 35 -10.32 -9.50 -3.31
CA LYS A 35 -10.84 -10.87 -3.32
C LYS A 35 -11.77 -11.19 -4.50
N ASN A 36 -12.53 -10.21 -5.00
CA ASN A 36 -13.65 -10.49 -5.90
C ASN A 36 -13.56 -9.81 -7.27
N LEU A 37 -12.75 -8.75 -7.42
CA LEU A 37 -12.66 -7.94 -8.63
C LEU A 37 -11.26 -7.99 -9.23
N ASP A 38 -10.24 -7.61 -8.46
CA ASP A 38 -8.86 -7.51 -8.94
C ASP A 38 -7.88 -7.49 -7.77
N GLU A 39 -7.01 -8.50 -7.70
CA GLU A 39 -6.02 -8.69 -6.63
C GLU A 39 -4.96 -7.59 -6.56
N GLU A 40 -4.75 -6.84 -7.64
CA GLU A 40 -3.77 -5.76 -7.74
C GLU A 40 -4.31 -4.40 -7.24
N PHE A 41 -5.55 -4.33 -6.73
CA PHE A 41 -6.09 -3.11 -6.14
C PHE A 41 -5.47 -2.85 -4.75
N THR A 42 -4.60 -1.85 -4.66
CA THR A 42 -3.87 -1.50 -3.43
C THR A 42 -4.59 -0.38 -2.65
N ASN A 43 -4.18 0.87 -2.85
CA ASN A 43 -4.58 2.03 -2.05
C ASN A 43 -5.73 2.83 -2.66
N PHE A 44 -5.67 3.11 -3.97
CA PHE A 44 -6.68 3.89 -4.67
C PHE A 44 -6.70 3.55 -6.16
N GLY A 45 -7.72 4.03 -6.88
CA GLY A 45 -7.79 3.82 -8.32
C GLY A 45 -8.95 4.51 -9.02
N GLN A 46 -8.90 4.46 -10.35
CA GLN A 46 -9.86 5.06 -11.26
C GLN A 46 -10.05 4.23 -12.54
N HIS A 47 -11.09 4.54 -13.31
CA HIS A 47 -11.57 3.71 -14.41
C HIS A 47 -10.58 3.48 -15.56
N TYR A 48 -9.65 4.41 -15.80
CA TYR A 48 -8.65 4.23 -16.85
C TYR A 48 -7.67 3.09 -16.51
N ARG A 49 -7.36 2.91 -15.22
CA ARG A 49 -6.51 1.82 -14.73
C ARG A 49 -7.32 0.54 -14.47
N PHE A 50 -8.45 0.69 -13.78
CA PHE A 50 -9.30 -0.42 -13.36
C PHE A 50 -10.67 -0.33 -14.04
N ARG A 51 -10.88 -1.14 -15.09
CA ARG A 51 -12.11 -1.07 -15.92
C ARG A 51 -13.41 -1.39 -15.17
N PHE A 52 -13.33 -2.00 -14.00
CA PHE A 52 -14.49 -2.25 -13.14
C PHE A 52 -14.93 -1.02 -12.34
N ILE A 53 -14.07 0.00 -12.22
CA ILE A 53 -14.40 1.27 -11.57
C ILE A 53 -15.22 2.13 -12.55
N PRO A 54 -16.36 2.72 -12.15
CA PRO A 54 -17.14 3.60 -13.01
C PRO A 54 -16.38 4.85 -13.47
N ARG A 55 -16.72 5.37 -14.67
CA ARG A 55 -15.98 6.47 -15.33
C ARG A 55 -15.84 7.76 -14.54
N HIS A 56 -16.80 8.06 -13.68
CA HIS A 56 -16.85 9.29 -12.88
C HIS A 56 -16.68 8.97 -11.40
N GLU A 57 -15.86 7.96 -11.10
CA GLU A 57 -15.58 7.56 -9.73
C GLU A 57 -14.09 7.37 -9.48
N PHE A 58 -13.68 7.86 -8.31
CA PHE A 58 -12.40 7.57 -7.68
C PHE A 58 -12.66 6.72 -6.45
N TRP A 59 -11.92 5.62 -6.32
CA TRP A 59 -12.03 4.71 -5.19
C TRP A 59 -10.76 4.81 -4.36
N ILE A 60 -10.92 4.95 -3.05
CA ILE A 60 -9.84 4.92 -2.05
C ILE A 60 -10.16 3.77 -1.09
N ASP A 61 -9.22 2.86 -0.87
CA ASP A 61 -9.38 1.78 0.11
C ASP A 61 -9.61 2.37 1.51
N GLN A 62 -10.57 1.83 2.24
CA GLN A 62 -10.84 2.22 3.62
C GLN A 62 -9.65 1.99 4.57
N GLU A 63 -8.75 1.07 4.22
CA GLU A 63 -7.54 0.80 5.01
C GLU A 63 -6.45 1.84 4.76
N HIS A 64 -6.47 2.53 3.61
CA HIS A 64 -5.41 3.46 3.22
C HIS A 64 -5.87 4.92 3.27
N GLY A 65 -4.96 5.77 3.75
CA GLY A 65 -5.05 7.20 3.52
C GLY A 65 -5.63 8.01 4.65
N ALA A 66 -5.69 7.52 5.89
CA ALA A 66 -6.08 8.35 7.03
C ALA A 66 -5.12 9.54 7.18
N GLY A 67 -5.52 10.72 6.68
CA GLY A 67 -4.67 11.91 6.63
C GLY A 67 -3.94 12.13 5.31
N GLU A 68 -4.01 11.19 4.36
CA GLU A 68 -3.40 11.28 3.03
C GLU A 68 -4.41 11.31 1.88
N GLN A 69 -5.72 11.25 2.16
CA GLN A 69 -6.75 11.19 1.10
C GLN A 69 -6.63 12.31 0.08
N GLN A 70 -6.21 13.51 0.52
CA GLN A 70 -6.04 14.65 -0.39
C GLN A 70 -4.94 14.41 -1.42
N PHE A 71 -3.80 13.81 -1.02
CA PHE A 71 -2.73 13.45 -1.96
C PHE A 71 -3.22 12.45 -3.01
N PHE A 72 -4.01 11.46 -2.60
CA PHE A 72 -4.58 10.46 -3.52
C PHE A 72 -5.60 11.08 -4.48
N ILE A 73 -6.43 12.01 -3.98
CA ILE A 73 -7.39 12.73 -4.82
C ILE A 73 -6.66 13.60 -5.85
N ASP A 74 -5.65 14.36 -5.43
CA ASP A 74 -4.90 15.25 -6.32
C ASP A 74 -4.11 14.44 -7.37
N HIS A 75 -3.52 13.30 -6.98
CA HIS A 75 -2.91 12.34 -7.88
C HIS A 75 -3.90 11.85 -8.95
N LEU A 76 -5.05 11.32 -8.51
CA LEU A 76 -6.09 10.78 -9.40
C LEU A 76 -6.65 11.85 -10.33
N LEU A 77 -6.77 13.10 -9.89
CA LEU A 77 -7.20 14.22 -10.74
C LEU A 77 -6.17 14.52 -11.85
N VAL A 78 -4.87 14.50 -11.54
CA VAL A 78 -3.81 14.69 -12.54
C VAL A 78 -3.84 13.56 -13.56
N GLU A 79 -3.86 12.30 -13.09
CA GLU A 79 -3.97 11.13 -13.94
C GLU A 79 -5.21 11.22 -14.85
N TYR A 80 -6.39 11.45 -14.27
CA TYR A 80 -7.65 11.51 -15.01
C TYR A 80 -7.61 12.56 -16.11
N ARG A 81 -7.14 13.78 -15.81
CA ARG A 81 -7.06 14.88 -16.80
C ARG A 81 -6.11 14.54 -17.94
N LEU A 82 -4.94 13.98 -17.63
CA LEU A 82 -3.95 13.60 -18.64
C LEU A 82 -4.47 12.47 -19.51
N MET A 83 -5.01 11.41 -18.91
CA MET A 83 -5.53 10.25 -19.65
C MET A 83 -6.77 10.59 -20.48
N ALA A 84 -7.65 11.47 -19.97
CA ALA A 84 -8.79 11.99 -20.73
C ALA A 84 -8.35 12.77 -21.98
N SER A 85 -7.18 13.39 -21.94
CA SER A 85 -6.56 14.07 -23.10
C SER A 85 -5.80 13.14 -24.05
N GLY A 86 -5.77 11.83 -23.76
CA GLY A 86 -5.10 10.82 -24.59
C GLY A 86 -3.65 10.53 -24.23
N VAL A 87 -3.16 11.04 -23.09
CA VAL A 87 -1.83 10.69 -22.57
C VAL A 87 -1.81 9.23 -22.11
N THR A 88 -0.71 8.53 -22.36
CA THR A 88 -0.52 7.14 -21.93
C THR A 88 -0.45 7.04 -20.40
N TYR A 89 -0.94 5.93 -19.85
CA TYR A 89 -0.94 5.68 -18.41
C TYR A 89 0.43 5.94 -17.76
N ASP A 90 1.50 5.33 -18.28
CA ASP A 90 2.85 5.47 -17.70
C ASP A 90 3.32 6.92 -17.60
N LYS A 91 2.93 7.77 -18.56
CA LYS A 91 3.27 9.19 -18.54
C LYS A 91 2.37 9.96 -17.59
N ALA A 92 1.07 9.63 -17.55
CA ALA A 92 0.14 10.25 -16.61
C ALA A 92 0.52 9.95 -15.15
N LEU A 93 0.91 8.71 -14.87
CA LEU A 93 1.38 8.25 -13.56
C LEU A 93 2.64 9.03 -13.13
N ALA A 94 3.67 9.08 -13.98
CA ALA A 94 4.91 9.79 -13.65
C ALA A 94 4.71 11.29 -13.37
N GLU A 95 3.76 11.94 -14.06
CA GLU A 95 3.43 13.34 -13.80
C GLU A 95 2.62 13.51 -12.51
N ALA A 96 1.70 12.58 -12.22
CA ALA A 96 0.94 12.57 -10.96
C ALA A 96 1.85 12.34 -9.75
N ASP A 97 2.80 11.39 -9.85
CA ASP A 97 3.83 11.15 -8.84
C ASP A 97 4.65 12.40 -8.54
N ALA A 98 5.05 13.14 -9.59
CA ALA A 98 5.83 14.36 -9.44
C ALA A 98 5.04 15.47 -8.72
N VAL A 99 3.73 15.59 -9.00
CA VAL A 99 2.85 16.54 -8.32
C VAL A 99 2.68 16.17 -6.86
N GLU A 100 2.32 14.93 -6.58
CA GLU A 100 2.12 14.42 -5.22
C GLU A 100 3.40 14.56 -4.38
N GLN A 101 4.55 14.15 -4.92
CA GLN A 101 5.83 14.27 -4.22
C GLN A 101 6.18 15.74 -3.89
N LYS A 102 5.87 16.67 -4.81
CA LYS A 102 6.07 18.10 -4.57
C LYS A 102 5.14 18.62 -3.47
N GLU A 103 3.93 18.09 -3.35
CA GLU A 103 2.99 18.46 -2.30
C GLU A 103 3.41 17.91 -0.94
N ARG A 104 3.76 16.63 -0.86
CA ARG A 104 4.27 15.97 0.35
C ARG A 104 5.48 16.69 0.95
N ARG A 105 6.45 17.08 0.12
CA ARG A 105 7.67 17.81 0.56
C ARG A 105 7.43 19.23 1.06
N LYS A 106 6.21 19.78 0.92
CA LYS A 106 5.88 21.10 1.52
C LYS A 106 5.61 20.99 3.01
N ALA A 107 5.26 19.81 3.52
CA ALA A 107 4.99 19.62 4.94
C ALA A 107 6.25 19.94 5.77
N GLU A 108 6.09 20.79 6.79
CA GLU A 108 7.19 21.20 7.67
C GLU A 108 7.85 19.99 8.35
N LEU A 109 7.04 19.00 8.72
CA LEU A 109 7.51 17.73 9.27
C LEU A 109 8.51 17.04 8.34
N ILE A 110 8.18 16.95 7.05
CA ILE A 110 9.05 16.29 6.05
C ILE A 110 10.37 17.03 5.94
N ARG A 111 10.35 18.36 5.83
CA ARG A 111 11.59 19.16 5.76
C ARG A 111 12.47 19.00 6.99
N ARG A 112 11.87 18.91 8.18
CA ARG A 112 12.59 18.67 9.43
C ARG A 112 13.26 17.30 9.43
N ILE A 113 12.55 16.26 8.97
CA ILE A 113 13.07 14.89 8.93
C ILE A 113 14.13 14.73 7.85
N GLU A 114 13.95 15.33 6.66
CA GLU A 114 14.95 15.34 5.57
C GLU A 114 16.30 15.94 6.01
N ALA A 115 16.31 16.83 7.01
CA ALA A 115 17.53 17.42 7.56
C ALA A 115 18.29 16.49 8.53
N LEU A 116 17.71 15.36 8.93
CA LEU A 116 18.37 14.39 9.79
C LEU A 116 19.40 13.56 9.00
N ASN A 117 20.31 12.91 9.71
CA ASN A 117 21.17 11.90 9.09
C ASN A 117 20.35 10.63 8.77
N LYS A 118 20.93 9.70 8.00
CA LYS A 118 20.24 8.45 7.60
C LYS A 118 19.63 7.73 8.80
N GLN A 119 20.37 7.57 9.90
CA GLN A 119 19.85 6.87 11.08
C GLN A 119 18.65 7.60 11.71
N GLY A 120 18.73 8.91 11.86
CA GLY A 120 17.63 9.71 12.42
C GLY A 120 16.36 9.65 11.56
N ILE A 121 16.49 9.56 10.24
CA ILE A 121 15.33 9.34 9.36
C ILE A 121 14.71 7.97 9.63
N ILE A 122 15.53 6.92 9.70
CA ILE A 122 15.05 5.55 10.00
C ILE A 122 14.36 5.49 11.36
N ASP A 123 14.91 6.16 12.37
CA ASP A 123 14.34 6.20 13.73
C ASP A 123 12.94 6.86 13.76
N GLU A 124 12.71 7.89 12.93
CA GLU A 124 11.39 8.52 12.79
C GLU A 124 10.38 7.63 12.03
N ILE A 125 10.87 6.79 11.11
CA ILE A 125 10.06 5.89 10.30
C ILE A 125 9.66 4.64 11.09
N HIS A 126 10.57 4.06 11.88
CA HIS A 126 10.28 2.91 12.72
C HIS A 126 9.20 3.23 13.75
N LYS A 127 8.05 2.56 13.65
CA LYS A 127 6.92 2.76 14.58
C LYS A 127 6.84 1.67 15.63
N THR A 128 6.91 0.40 15.24
CA THR A 128 6.77 -0.73 16.19
C THR A 128 7.50 -1.97 15.70
N LEU A 129 8.38 -2.53 16.53
CA LEU A 129 9.03 -3.81 16.24
C LEU A 129 8.09 -4.98 16.55
N ILE A 130 7.77 -5.80 15.55
CA ILE A 130 6.96 -7.02 15.72
C ILE A 130 7.86 -8.17 16.19
N LYS A 131 8.12 -8.22 17.50
CA LYS A 131 9.01 -9.21 18.13
C LYS A 131 8.65 -10.67 17.81
N LYS A 132 7.35 -10.97 17.67
CA LYS A 132 6.86 -12.33 17.39
C LYS A 132 7.44 -12.91 16.10
N TYR A 133 7.51 -12.11 15.04
CA TYR A 133 8.00 -12.53 13.73
C TYR A 133 9.46 -12.15 13.48
N SER A 134 10.08 -11.41 14.41
CA SER A 134 11.48 -11.02 14.31
C SER A 134 12.44 -12.14 14.77
N GLY A 135 13.60 -12.21 14.11
CA GLY A 135 14.73 -13.08 14.41
C GLY A 135 16.03 -12.36 14.06
N ARG A 136 16.85 -12.95 13.18
CA ARG A 136 17.94 -12.24 12.49
C ARG A 136 17.40 -11.07 11.68
N VAL A 137 16.32 -11.32 10.92
CA VAL A 137 15.54 -10.26 10.25
C VAL A 137 14.59 -9.60 11.24
N LYS A 138 14.58 -8.26 11.26
CA LYS A 138 13.67 -7.44 12.07
C LYS A 138 12.45 -7.07 11.25
N VAL A 139 11.27 -7.25 11.83
CA VAL A 139 10.00 -6.88 11.21
C VAL A 139 9.47 -5.65 11.91
N TRP A 140 9.38 -4.54 11.18
CA TRP A 140 8.91 -3.26 11.67
C TRP A 140 7.57 -2.90 11.04
N ILE A 141 6.62 -2.45 11.87
CA ILE A 141 5.59 -1.53 11.40
C ILE A 141 6.26 -0.17 11.29
N VAL A 142 6.08 0.50 10.16
CA VAL A 142 6.69 1.80 9.85
C VAL A 142 5.63 2.85 9.54
N ARG A 143 6.00 4.13 9.63
CA ARG A 143 5.15 5.24 9.18
C ARG A 143 5.17 5.31 7.65
N GLY A 144 4.20 4.71 6.99
CA GLY A 144 4.14 4.60 5.52
C GLY A 144 4.20 5.97 4.83
N GLU A 145 3.49 6.95 5.38
CA GLU A 145 3.49 8.34 4.89
C GLU A 145 4.91 8.92 4.76
N LEU A 146 5.78 8.67 5.75
CA LEU A 146 7.15 9.15 5.72
C LEU A 146 7.97 8.43 4.65
N VAL A 147 7.75 7.13 4.46
CA VAL A 147 8.42 6.37 3.39
C VAL A 147 8.02 6.91 2.02
N ARG A 148 6.73 7.15 1.78
CA ARG A 148 6.20 7.75 0.54
C ARG A 148 6.76 9.14 0.29
N SER A 149 6.84 9.95 1.34
CA SER A 149 7.28 11.34 1.24
C SER A 149 8.78 11.49 1.02
N LEU A 150 9.59 10.59 1.59
CA LEU A 150 11.06 10.70 1.62
C LEU A 150 11.77 9.83 0.59
N PHE A 151 11.21 8.66 0.27
CA PHE A 151 11.93 7.63 -0.48
C PHE A 151 11.19 7.14 -1.72
N PHE A 152 9.96 6.65 -1.55
CA PHE A 152 9.28 5.92 -2.62
C PHE A 152 7.77 6.03 -2.52
N ILE A 153 7.18 6.80 -3.44
CA ILE A 153 5.76 7.17 -3.42
C ILE A 153 4.82 5.96 -3.54
N ASP A 154 5.25 4.90 -4.23
CA ASP A 154 4.48 3.66 -4.39
C ASP A 154 4.70 2.65 -3.24
N PHE A 155 5.26 3.09 -2.11
CA PHE A 155 5.26 2.25 -0.90
C PHE A 155 3.83 2.18 -0.35
N THR A 156 3.10 1.10 -0.62
CA THR A 156 1.66 0.97 -0.31
C THR A 156 1.31 -0.09 0.74
N GLU A 157 2.18 -1.08 0.94
CA GLU A 157 1.91 -2.22 1.83
C GLU A 157 3.14 -2.61 2.64
N GLY A 158 4.24 -2.93 1.97
CA GLY A 158 5.46 -3.38 2.62
C GLY A 158 6.65 -3.41 1.69
N GLY A 159 7.79 -3.83 2.24
CA GLY A 159 9.02 -3.99 1.48
C GLY A 159 10.18 -4.48 2.34
N HIS A 160 11.29 -4.83 1.69
CA HIS A 160 12.47 -5.32 2.39
C HIS A 160 13.80 -4.91 1.76
N ASP A 161 14.87 -5.08 2.54
CA ASP A 161 16.27 -4.74 2.23
C ASP A 161 16.80 -5.25 0.88
N LYS A 162 16.29 -6.39 0.39
CA LYS A 162 16.72 -6.96 -0.90
C LYS A 162 16.19 -6.25 -2.14
N ILE A 163 15.19 -5.38 -2.00
CA ILE A 163 14.60 -4.60 -3.10
C ILE A 163 14.87 -3.13 -2.90
N TYR A 164 14.61 -2.63 -1.69
CA TYR A 164 14.69 -1.22 -1.40
C TYR A 164 15.98 -0.87 -0.66
N HIS A 165 16.89 -0.18 -1.34
CA HIS A 165 18.20 0.24 -0.81
C HIS A 165 18.11 1.22 0.38
N PHE A 166 16.94 1.87 0.56
CA PHE A 166 16.69 2.75 1.71
C PHE A 166 16.31 1.97 2.98
N ILE A 167 15.86 0.72 2.85
CA ILE A 167 15.56 -0.17 3.98
C ILE A 167 16.88 -0.73 4.52
N PRO A 168 17.15 -0.62 5.84
CA PRO A 168 18.35 -1.19 6.44
C PRO A 168 18.47 -2.70 6.22
N GLU A 169 19.70 -3.20 6.14
CA GLU A 169 19.95 -4.64 5.99
C GLU A 169 19.28 -5.46 7.09
N ASN A 170 18.73 -6.61 6.70
CA ASN A 170 17.97 -7.51 7.57
C ASN A 170 16.70 -6.88 8.17
N GLU A 171 16.05 -5.98 7.45
CA GLU A 171 14.73 -5.47 7.83
C GLU A 171 13.66 -5.77 6.78
N VAL A 172 12.44 -5.99 7.29
CA VAL A 172 11.17 -6.03 6.56
C VAL A 172 10.28 -4.97 7.17
N TRP A 173 9.74 -4.09 6.34
CA TRP A 173 8.87 -3.00 6.74
C TRP A 173 7.44 -3.26 6.28
N LEU A 174 6.48 -2.98 7.14
CA LEU A 174 5.05 -3.04 6.88
C LEU A 174 4.45 -1.67 7.14
N ASP A 175 3.61 -1.20 6.23
CA ASP A 175 2.87 0.05 6.37
C ASP A 175 1.93 0.01 7.58
N ASP A 176 1.81 1.13 8.28
CA ASP A 176 0.94 1.28 9.45
C ASP A 176 -0.53 1.51 9.13
N ASP A 177 -0.87 1.71 7.85
CA ASP A 177 -2.25 1.75 7.35
C ASP A 177 -2.87 0.34 7.22
N LEU A 178 -2.07 -0.73 7.17
CA LEU A 178 -2.59 -2.08 7.02
C LEU A 178 -3.42 -2.53 8.23
N SER A 179 -4.58 -3.15 7.96
CA SER A 179 -5.33 -3.82 9.02
C SER A 179 -4.52 -4.99 9.62
N ARG A 180 -4.86 -5.38 10.85
CA ARG A 180 -4.18 -6.52 11.53
C ARG A 180 -4.24 -7.83 10.74
N GLN A 181 -5.29 -8.00 9.92
CA GLN A 181 -5.46 -9.18 9.11
C GLN A 181 -4.61 -9.09 7.84
N GLU A 182 -4.68 -7.98 7.11
CA GLU A 182 -3.89 -7.76 5.89
C GLU A 182 -2.39 -7.74 6.17
N MET A 183 -1.96 -7.11 7.27
CA MET A 183 -0.58 -7.10 7.74
C MET A 183 0.06 -8.50 7.78
N LYS A 184 -0.70 -9.55 8.13
CA LYS A 184 -0.15 -10.91 8.17
C LYS A 184 0.05 -11.51 6.78
N PHE A 185 -0.83 -11.21 5.83
CA PHE A 185 -0.69 -11.66 4.44
C PHE A 185 0.49 -10.98 3.77
N VAL A 186 0.57 -9.65 3.88
CA VAL A 186 1.71 -8.86 3.38
C VAL A 186 3.01 -9.35 4.02
N LEU A 187 3.05 -9.56 5.33
CA LEU A 187 4.25 -10.09 5.99
C LEU A 187 4.68 -11.46 5.46
N LEU A 188 3.74 -12.34 5.14
CA LEU A 188 4.04 -13.64 4.56
C LEU A 188 4.69 -13.49 3.18
N HIS A 189 4.12 -12.61 2.35
CA HIS A 189 4.66 -12.27 1.03
C HIS A 189 6.08 -11.72 1.15
N GLU A 190 6.27 -10.68 1.95
CA GLU A 190 7.57 -10.01 2.13
C GLU A 190 8.65 -10.96 2.65
N LEU A 191 8.35 -11.80 3.66
CA LEU A 191 9.34 -12.74 4.19
C LEU A 191 9.71 -13.83 3.18
N HIS A 192 8.73 -14.33 2.41
CA HIS A 192 8.95 -15.35 1.40
C HIS A 192 9.75 -14.81 0.22
N GLU A 193 9.38 -13.64 -0.30
CA GLU A 193 10.09 -12.96 -1.37
C GLU A 193 11.55 -12.68 -0.95
N ARG A 194 11.74 -12.07 0.23
CA ARG A 194 13.07 -11.75 0.76
C ARG A 194 13.96 -12.98 0.86
N HIS A 195 13.44 -14.08 1.40
CA HIS A 195 14.20 -15.32 1.54
C HIS A 195 14.65 -15.84 0.18
N LEU A 196 13.75 -15.92 -0.81
CA LEU A 196 14.10 -16.38 -2.15
C LEU A 196 15.15 -15.48 -2.82
N MET A 197 15.03 -14.17 -2.66
CA MET A 197 16.01 -13.21 -3.17
C MET A 197 17.37 -13.32 -2.47
N ASP A 198 17.38 -13.59 -1.16
CA ASP A 198 18.61 -13.89 -0.43
C ASP A 198 19.30 -15.18 -0.93
N GLN A 199 18.52 -16.14 -1.45
CA GLN A 199 19.04 -17.33 -2.16
C GLN A 199 19.42 -17.05 -3.62
N GLY A 200 19.39 -15.79 -4.07
CA GLY A 200 19.80 -15.39 -5.42
C GLY A 200 18.70 -15.49 -6.49
N TRP A 201 17.43 -15.64 -6.11
CA TRP A 201 16.36 -15.57 -7.09
C TRP A 201 16.18 -14.13 -7.59
N PRO A 202 15.93 -13.94 -8.91
CA PRO A 202 15.58 -12.63 -9.42
C PRO A 202 14.19 -12.22 -8.90
N TYR A 203 14.01 -10.92 -8.68
CA TYR A 203 12.78 -10.33 -8.12
C TYR A 203 11.50 -10.89 -8.74
N TYR A 204 11.33 -10.81 -10.07
CA TYR A 204 10.10 -11.24 -10.74
C TYR A 204 9.71 -12.71 -10.43
N LYS A 205 10.70 -13.56 -10.17
CA LYS A 205 10.49 -14.98 -9.86
C LYS A 205 10.15 -15.16 -8.37
N ALA A 206 10.84 -14.43 -7.49
CA ALA A 206 10.56 -14.42 -6.06
C ALA A 206 9.17 -13.85 -5.76
N HIS A 207 8.86 -12.69 -6.34
CA HIS A 207 7.56 -12.00 -6.23
C HIS A 207 6.41 -12.89 -6.65
N ARG A 208 6.49 -13.50 -7.84
CA ARG A 208 5.46 -14.44 -8.32
C ARG A 208 5.26 -15.64 -7.37
N SER A 209 6.32 -16.11 -6.70
CA SER A 209 6.21 -17.18 -5.71
C SER A 209 5.50 -16.70 -4.44
N ALA A 210 5.85 -15.49 -3.99
CA ALA A 210 5.25 -14.85 -2.83
C ALA A 210 3.75 -14.57 -3.03
N SER A 211 3.33 -14.05 -4.19
CA SER A 211 1.91 -13.84 -4.51
C SER A 211 1.12 -15.15 -4.48
N LYS A 212 1.71 -16.27 -4.90
CA LYS A 212 1.04 -17.58 -4.88
C LYS A 212 0.79 -18.10 -3.47
N ILE A 213 1.78 -18.00 -2.58
CA ILE A 213 1.61 -18.45 -1.20
C ILE A 213 0.66 -17.53 -0.43
N GLU A 214 0.72 -16.21 -0.70
CA GLU A 214 -0.24 -15.26 -0.15
C GLU A 214 -1.67 -15.59 -0.59
N TYR A 215 -1.91 -15.72 -1.90
CA TYR A 215 -3.22 -16.06 -2.46
C TYR A 215 -3.78 -17.35 -1.86
N HIS A 216 -2.93 -18.37 -1.72
CA HIS A 216 -3.30 -19.62 -1.06
C HIS A 216 -3.75 -19.37 0.38
N CYS A 217 -2.97 -18.65 1.19
CA CYS A 217 -3.34 -18.35 2.56
C CYS A 217 -4.57 -17.44 2.68
N ARG A 218 -4.84 -16.54 1.72
CA ARG A 218 -6.08 -15.74 1.68
C ARG A 218 -7.33 -16.62 1.53
N HIS A 219 -7.19 -17.77 0.86
CA HIS A 219 -8.26 -18.77 0.72
C HIS A 219 -8.25 -19.84 1.82
N HIS A 220 -7.12 -19.96 2.53
CA HIS A 220 -6.88 -20.92 3.61
C HIS A 220 -6.27 -20.23 4.84
N PRO A 221 -7.00 -19.29 5.49
CA PRO A 221 -6.46 -18.41 6.53
C PRO A 221 -5.99 -19.17 7.78
N GLU A 222 -6.48 -20.38 8.02
CA GLU A 222 -6.05 -21.26 9.10
C GLU A 222 -4.56 -21.68 8.98
N GLN A 223 -4.00 -21.64 7.77
CA GLN A 223 -2.61 -22.04 7.49
C GLN A 223 -1.62 -20.87 7.63
N LEU A 224 -2.10 -19.64 7.71
CA LEU A 224 -1.30 -18.41 7.65
C LEU A 224 -0.25 -18.33 8.77
N GLU A 225 -0.64 -18.68 10.00
CA GLU A 225 0.25 -18.58 11.14
C GLU A 225 1.40 -19.59 11.07
N GLU A 226 1.12 -20.81 10.59
CA GLU A 226 2.17 -21.82 10.37
C GLU A 226 3.13 -21.38 9.26
N ALA A 227 2.59 -20.89 8.13
CA ALA A 227 3.39 -20.39 7.02
C ALA A 227 4.32 -19.23 7.45
N LEU A 228 3.82 -18.28 8.22
CA LEU A 228 4.63 -17.18 8.78
C LEU A 228 5.77 -17.69 9.67
N LEU A 229 5.51 -18.69 10.51
CA LEU A 229 6.56 -19.26 11.37
C LEU A 229 7.60 -20.03 10.56
N VAL A 230 7.21 -20.67 9.45
CA VAL A 230 8.15 -21.29 8.50
C VAL A 230 9.03 -20.22 7.85
N GLU A 231 8.44 -19.15 7.30
CA GLU A 231 9.21 -18.09 6.63
C GLU A 231 10.09 -17.30 7.60
N LYS A 232 9.65 -17.12 8.85
CA LYS A 232 10.49 -16.60 9.93
C LYS A 232 11.76 -17.45 10.11
N ARG A 233 11.64 -18.78 10.15
CA ARG A 233 12.79 -19.68 10.34
C ARG A 233 13.75 -19.64 9.14
N LYS A 234 13.22 -19.53 7.93
CA LYS A 234 14.02 -19.41 6.70
C LYS A 234 14.81 -18.10 6.62
N ASN A 235 14.29 -17.05 7.23
CA ASN A 235 14.95 -15.74 7.39
C ASN A 235 15.79 -15.63 8.69
N GLY A 236 15.89 -16.72 9.45
CA GLY A 236 16.57 -16.81 10.75
C GLY A 236 18.07 -16.95 10.67
#